data_AF-A0A124C431-F1
#
_entry.id   AF-A0A124C431-F1
#
_cell.length_a   1.000
_cell.length_b   1.000
_cell.length_c   1.000
_cell.angle_alpha   90.00
_cell.angle_beta   90.00
_cell.angle_gamma   90.00
#
_symmetry.space_group_name_H-M   'P 1'
#
loop_
_entity.id
_entity.type
_entity.pdbx_description
1 polymer ?
#
loop_
_entity_poly.entity_id
_entity_poly.type
_entity_poly.pdbx_seq_one_letter_code
_entity_poly.pdbx_strand_id
1 'polypeptide(L)' 'MLLSEAARTEGLTAAINYGSNKVRCPALTPVNSQVRGMVELTELRRGPQGAQAVLRVTVERRGGDKPVCVAEVVAVLFE' A
#
# COMPACT_ATOMS: atom_id res chain seq x y z
N MET A 1 -1.25 11.14 -1.42
CA MET A 1 -0.56 9.96 -0.82
C MET A 1 -0.82 8.82 -1.78
N LEU A 2 0.19 8.09 -2.25
CA LEU A 2 0.04 7.16 -3.40
C LEU A 2 -1.14 6.18 -3.26
N LEU A 3 -1.42 5.71 -2.05
CA LEU A 3 -2.51 4.76 -1.81
C LEU A 3 -3.90 5.38 -2.07
N SER A 4 -4.13 6.61 -1.62
CA SER A 4 -5.41 7.31 -1.77
C SER A 4 -5.69 7.78 -3.19
N GLU A 5 -4.65 7.82 -4.04
CA GLU A 5 -4.77 8.11 -5.47
C GLU A 5 -5.11 6.85 -6.28
N ALA A 6 -4.82 5.66 -5.75
CA ALA A 6 -5.08 4.38 -6.41
C ALA A 6 -6.41 3.74 -5.98
N ALA A 7 -6.85 3.96 -4.74
CA ALA A 7 -8.08 3.37 -4.22
C ALA A 7 -8.79 4.32 -3.24
N ARG A 8 -10.12 4.24 -3.22
CA ARG A 8 -10.99 4.94 -2.26
C ARG A 8 -11.80 3.90 -1.49
N THR A 9 -11.90 4.09 -0.19
CA THR A 9 -12.81 3.35 0.68
C THR A 9 -13.95 4.26 1.13
N GLU A 10 -15.16 3.72 1.19
CA GLU A 10 -16.37 4.45 1.57
C GLU A 10 -17.07 3.70 2.70
N GLY A 11 -17.83 4.42 3.54
CA GLY A 11 -18.56 3.81 4.66
C GLY A 11 -17.69 3.36 5.84
N LEU A 12 -16.42 3.76 5.89
CA LEU A 12 -15.54 3.47 7.03
C LEU A 12 -15.60 4.59 8.07
N THR A 13 -15.64 4.23 9.35
CA THR A 13 -15.44 5.17 10.46
C THR A 13 -13.96 5.47 10.70
N ALA A 14 -13.09 4.49 10.44
CA ALA A 14 -11.65 4.65 10.50
C ALA A 14 -10.93 3.63 9.61
N ALA A 15 -9.72 4.00 9.14
CA ALA A 15 -8.78 3.08 8.52
C ALA A 15 -7.42 3.26 9.17
N ILE A 16 -6.89 2.20 9.77
CA ILE A 16 -5.64 2.21 10.51
C ILE A 16 -4.60 1.41 9.73
N ASN A 17 -3.45 2.02 9.47
CA ASN A 17 -2.26 1.27 9.07
C ASN A 17 -1.81 0.42 10.27
N TYR A 18 -2.02 -0.89 10.18
CA TYR A 18 -1.72 -1.84 11.24
C TYR A 18 -0.28 -2.36 11.17
N GLY A 19 0.47 -1.94 10.15
CA GLY A 19 1.86 -2.30 9.94
C GLY A 19 2.09 -2.88 8.56
N SER A 20 3.14 -3.68 8.44
CA SER A 20 3.50 -4.32 7.19
C SER A 20 4.10 -5.69 7.45
N ASN A 21 3.86 -6.62 6.52
CA ASN A 21 4.54 -7.90 6.49
C ASN A 21 5.92 -7.71 5.85
N LYS A 22 6.13 -8.26 4.64
CA LYS A 22 7.40 -8.14 3.93
C LYS A 22 7.51 -6.76 3.29
N VAL A 23 8.61 -6.06 3.61
CA VAL A 23 9.03 -4.82 2.93
C VAL A 23 10.43 -5.02 2.35
N ARG A 24 10.64 -4.58 1.12
CA ARG A 24 11.94 -4.59 0.44
C ARG A 24 12.15 -3.27 -0.29
N CYS A 25 13.38 -2.76 -0.25
CA CYS A 25 13.78 -1.55 -0.99
C CYS A 25 14.95 -1.89 -1.94
N PRO A 26 14.69 -2.52 -3.10
CA PRO A 26 15.75 -3.06 -3.96
C PRO A 26 16.65 -2.00 -4.62
N ALA A 27 16.11 -0.80 -4.85
CA ALA A 27 16.81 0.29 -5.50
C ALA A 27 16.73 1.58 -4.67
N LEU A 28 17.75 2.43 -4.83
CA LEU A 28 17.79 3.76 -4.22
C LEU A 28 16.72 4.68 -4.83
N THR A 29 16.24 5.63 -4.02
CA THR A 29 15.35 6.71 -4.46
C THR A 29 16.06 8.06 -4.31
N PRO A 30 16.74 8.56 -5.36
CA PRO A 30 17.31 9.89 -5.34
C PRO A 30 16.25 10.96 -5.06
N VAL A 31 16.66 12.05 -4.41
CA VAL A 31 15.80 13.23 -4.22
C VAL A 31 15.26 13.72 -5.57
N ASN A 32 14.03 14.22 -5.59
CA ASN A 32 13.32 14.67 -6.79
C ASN A 32 12.99 13.57 -7.83
N SER A 33 13.15 12.29 -7.49
CA SER A 33 12.68 11.20 -8.34
C SER A 33 11.17 11.26 -8.53
N GLN A 34 10.71 11.15 -9.78
CA GLN A 34 9.30 10.89 -10.08
C GLN A 34 9.00 9.42 -9.82
N VAL A 35 8.05 9.14 -8.93
CA VAL A 35 7.64 7.79 -8.56
C VAL A 35 6.20 7.49 -8.97
N ARG A 36 5.90 6.22 -9.19
CA ARG A 36 4.56 5.69 -9.43
C ARG A 36 4.32 4.52 -8.50
N GLY A 37 3.18 4.51 -7.82
CA GLY A 37 2.71 3.39 -7.02
C GLY A 37 1.72 2.52 -7.80
N MET A 38 1.83 1.20 -7.65
CA MET A 38 0.81 0.22 -8.00
C MET A 38 0.33 -0.44 -6.72
N VAL A 39 -0.98 -0.55 -6.55
CA VAL A 39 -1.62 -1.13 -5.36
C VAL A 39 -2.47 -2.32 -5.79
N GLU A 40 -2.25 -3.46 -5.16
CA GLU A 40 -3.00 -4.70 -5.36
C GLU A 40 -3.61 -5.12 -4.01
N LEU A 41 -4.92 -5.33 -3.95
CA LEU A 41 -5.57 -5.95 -2.79
C LEU A 41 -5.37 -7.45 -2.86
N THR A 42 -4.46 -7.99 -2.05
CA THR A 42 -4.11 -9.41 -2.07
C THR A 42 -4.95 -10.24 -1.13
N GLU A 43 -5.52 -9.63 -0.09
CA GLU A 43 -6.39 -10.32 0.86
C GLU A 43 -7.36 -9.35 1.53
N LEU A 44 -8.59 -9.79 1.77
CA LEU A 44 -9.58 -9.07 2.58
C LEU A 44 -10.31 -10.07 3.49
N ARG A 45 -10.15 -9.91 4.81
CA ARG A 45 -10.83 -10.72 5.82
C ARG A 45 -11.84 -9.87 6.57
N ARG A 46 -13.13 -10.19 6.45
CA ARG A 46 -14.19 -9.52 7.19
C ARG A 46 -14.35 -10.11 8.59
N GLY A 47 -14.68 -9.25 9.54
CA GLY A 47 -15.03 -9.59 10.92
C GLY A 47 -16.20 -8.74 11.42
N PRO A 48 -16.62 -8.90 12.68
CA PRO A 48 -17.82 -8.24 13.20
C PRO A 48 -17.76 -6.72 13.26
N GLN A 49 -16.56 -6.12 13.31
CA GLN A 49 -16.34 -4.68 13.47
C GLN A 49 -15.74 -4.01 12.20
N GLY A 50 -15.71 -4.73 11.08
CA GLY A 50 -15.13 -4.26 9.81
C GLY A 50 -14.26 -5.31 9.13
N ALA A 51 -13.11 -4.93 8.58
CA ALA A 51 -12.26 -5.84 7.81
C ALA A 51 -10.77 -5.59 8.01
N GLN A 52 -9.96 -6.64 7.83
CA GLN A 52 -8.51 -6.52 7.66
C GLN A 52 -8.16 -6.74 6.19
N ALA A 53 -7.45 -5.77 5.60
CA ALA A 53 -6.97 -5.83 4.22
C ALA A 53 -5.44 -6.00 4.20
N VAL A 54 -4.94 -6.78 3.23
CA VAL A 54 -3.51 -6.83 2.88
C VAL A 54 -3.36 -6.27 1.48
N LEU A 55 -2.53 -5.24 1.35
CA LEU A 55 -2.26 -4.52 0.11
C LEU A 55 -0.80 -4.75 -0.28
N ARG A 56 -0.55 -5.26 -1.48
CA ARG A 56 0.78 -5.22 -2.08
C ARG A 56 0.96 -3.89 -2.79
N VAL A 57 1.92 -3.11 -2.32
CA VAL A 57 2.29 -1.81 -2.89
C VAL A 57 3.66 -1.95 -3.55
N THR A 58 3.72 -1.71 -4.86
CA THR A 58 4.96 -1.64 -5.63
C THR A 58 5.19 -0.19 -6.05
N VAL A 59 6.33 0.38 -5.66
CA VAL A 59 6.71 1.74 -6.01
C VAL A 59 7.91 1.68 -6.96
N GLU A 60 7.73 2.26 -8.14
CA GLU A 60 8.75 2.38 -9.18
C GLU A 60 9.14 3.84 -9.36
N ARG A 61 10.35 4.10 -9.85
CA ARG A 61 10.78 5.43 -10.28
C ARG A 61 10.92 5.47 -11.80
N ARG A 62 10.64 6.62 -12.41
CA ARG A 62 10.84 6.83 -13.86
C ARG A 62 12.30 6.52 -14.24
N GLY A 63 12.49 5.70 -15.27
CA GLY A 63 13.81 5.32 -15.79
C GLY A 63 14.64 4.42 -14.85
N GLY A 64 14.02 3.74 -13.89
CA GLY A 64 14.68 2.73 -13.07
C GLY A 64 14.32 1.31 -13.51
N ASP A 65 15.29 0.39 -13.46
CA ASP A 65 15.12 -1.00 -13.88
C ASP A 65 14.56 -1.93 -12.77
N LYS A 66 14.45 -1.40 -11.55
CA LYS A 66 13.96 -2.13 -10.36
C LYS A 66 13.05 -1.21 -9.55
N PRO A 67 12.04 -1.77 -8.86
CA PRO A 67 11.23 -1.01 -7.93
C PRO A 67 12.09 -0.46 -6.79
N VAL A 68 11.73 0.71 -6.31
CA VAL A 68 12.38 1.34 -5.16
C VAL A 68 11.80 0.85 -3.83
N CYS A 69 10.55 0.37 -3.83
CA CYS A 69 9.92 -0.25 -2.68
C CYS A 69 8.89 -1.29 -3.13
N VAL A 70 8.86 -2.44 -2.47
CA VAL A 70 7.78 -3.43 -2.55
C VAL A 70 7.39 -3.76 -1.11
N ALA A 71 6.14 -3.49 -0.75
CA ALA A 71 5.64 -3.65 0.61
C ALA A 71 4.29 -4.37 0.62
N GLU A 72 4.10 -5.27 1.57
CA GLU A 72 2.79 -5.82 1.94
C GLU A 72 2.27 -5.06 3.15
N VAL A 73 1.38 -4.10 2.93
CA VAL A 73 0.79 -3.24 3.93
C VAL A 73 -0.47 -3.91 4.51
N VAL A 74 -0.59 -3.94 5.83
CA VAL A 74 -1.78 -4.44 6.52
C VAL A 74 -2.60 -3.25 7.00
N ALA A 75 -3.86 -3.19 6.62
CA ALA A 75 -4.80 -2.17 7.06
C ALA A 75 -5.95 -2.82 7.82
N VAL A 76 -6.36 -2.21 8.93
CA VAL A 76 -7.61 -2.53 9.62
C VAL A 76 -8.61 -1.43 9.31
N LEU A 77 -9.75 -1.83 8.76
CA LEU A 77 -10.85 -0.99 8.31
C LEU A 77 -12.00 -1.18 9.30
N PHE A 78 -12.45 -0.09 9.91
CA PHE A 78 -13.60 -0.08 10.81
C PHE A 78 -14.80 0.47 10.05
N GLU A 79 -15.91 -0.27 10.09
CA GLU A 79 -17.20 0.09 9.49
C GLU A 79 -18.11 0.73 10.55
#